data_AF-A0A6P5YYT6-F1
#
_entry.id   AF-A0A6P5YYT6-F1
#
_cell.length_a   1.000
_cell.length_b   1.000
_cell.length_c   1.000
_cell.angle_alpha   90.00
_cell.angle_beta   90.00
_cell.angle_gamma   90.00
#
_symmetry.space_group_name_H-M   'P 1'
#
loop_
_entity.id
_entity.type
_entity.pdbx_description
1 polymer ?
#
loop_
_entity_poly.entity_id
_entity_poly.type
_entity_poly.pdbx_seq_one_letter_code
_entity_poly.pdbx_strand_id
1 'polypeptide(L)'
;MLMRLRDRERRYLAMWGEWLTKVNGICDEAAEQLDDDEEKAKQMCFVGLCPNFKSRYQLSRKAEKEANTIAELLKDKDEFNNRVSRQPAVGGTATRPDKDYEAFESRKGAFDRVMEALEDANLSIIGVYGMGGLGKTALVKQVAIQAKDLFDEVVMAAVTHNFDI
;
A
#
# COMPACT_ATOMS: atom_id res chain seq x y z
N MET A 1 -11.41 32.53 21.74
CA MET A 1 -11.23 31.92 20.41
C MET A 1 -10.37 30.65 20.45
N LEU A 2 -9.19 30.67 21.11
CA LEU A 2 -8.28 29.52 21.24
C LEU A 2 -8.84 28.29 22.00
N MET A 3 -9.78 28.47 22.95
CA MET A 3 -10.44 27.33 23.61
C MET A 3 -11.30 26.49 22.65
N ARG A 4 -12.00 27.12 21.69
CA ARG A 4 -12.86 26.40 20.72
C ARG A 4 -12.07 25.55 19.72
N LEU A 5 -10.80 25.88 19.47
CA LEU A 5 -9.92 25.11 18.59
C LEU A 5 -9.41 23.85 19.29
N ARG A 6 -8.97 23.96 20.55
CA ARG A 6 -8.58 22.80 21.37
C ARG A 6 -9.72 21.81 21.60
N ASP A 7 -10.96 22.30 21.79
CA ASP A 7 -12.13 21.43 21.92
C ASP A 7 -12.54 20.73 20.62
N ARG A 8 -12.15 21.28 19.46
CA ARG A 8 -12.40 20.67 18.15
C ARG A 8 -11.36 19.59 17.85
N GLU A 9 -10.09 19.85 18.15
CA GLU A 9 -9.01 18.88 18.04
C GLU A 9 -9.20 17.68 18.98
N ARG A 10 -9.60 17.90 20.23
CA ARG A 10 -9.89 16.80 21.17
C ARG A 10 -11.04 15.92 20.69
N ARG A 11 -12.11 16.52 20.16
CA ARG A 11 -13.24 15.76 19.59
C ARG A 11 -12.82 14.95 18.37
N TYR A 12 -11.96 15.52 17.53
CA TYR A 12 -11.42 14.84 16.36
C TYR A 12 -10.57 13.64 16.76
N LEU A 13 -9.66 13.79 17.73
CA LEU A 13 -8.80 12.71 18.21
C LEU A 13 -9.59 11.58 18.89
N ALA A 14 -10.62 11.92 19.68
CA ALA A 14 -11.51 10.93 20.29
C ALA A 14 -12.26 10.12 19.22
N MET A 15 -12.82 10.80 18.22
CA MET A 15 -13.55 10.18 17.11
C MET A 15 -12.63 9.30 16.24
N TRP A 16 -11.37 9.72 16.02
CA TRP A 16 -10.36 8.89 15.36
C TRP A 16 -9.96 7.65 16.17
N GLY A 17 -9.81 7.80 17.48
CA GLY A 17 -9.50 6.68 18.38
C GLY A 17 -10.60 5.62 18.35
N GLU A 18 -11.86 6.04 18.45
CA GLU A 18 -13.01 5.13 18.35
C GLU A 18 -13.07 4.40 17.00
N TRP A 19 -12.81 5.11 15.90
CA TRP A 19 -12.74 4.52 14.57
C TRP A 19 -11.60 3.48 14.45
N LEU A 20 -10.41 3.81 14.94
CA LEU A 20 -9.25 2.90 14.96
C LEU A 20 -9.53 1.63 15.76
N THR A 21 -10.15 1.76 16.94
CA THR A 21 -10.54 0.61 17.77
C THR A 21 -11.54 -0.29 17.03
N LYS A 22 -12.52 0.30 16.33
CA LYS A 22 -13.50 -0.45 15.56
C LYS A 22 -12.87 -1.21 14.38
N VAL A 23 -11.95 -0.58 13.65
CA VAL A 23 -11.23 -1.21 12.52
C VAL A 23 -10.35 -2.36 13.02
N ASN A 24 -9.57 -2.14 14.07
CA ASN A 24 -8.70 -3.18 14.63
C ASN A 24 -9.50 -4.38 15.12
N GLY A 25 -10.64 -4.16 15.79
CA GLY A 25 -11.51 -5.26 16.22
C GLY A 25 -12.03 -6.12 15.07
N ILE A 26 -12.38 -5.50 13.94
CA ILE A 26 -12.82 -6.24 12.73
C ILE A 26 -11.65 -7.01 12.10
N CYS A 27 -10.45 -6.44 12.08
CA CYS A 27 -9.26 -7.11 11.59
C CYS A 27 -8.88 -8.32 12.46
N ASP A 28 -8.96 -8.19 13.79
CA ASP A 28 -8.67 -9.26 14.73
C ASP A 28 -9.73 -10.38 14.62
N GLU A 29 -11.02 -10.04 14.57
CA GLU A 29 -12.09 -11.02 14.36
C GLU A 29 -11.97 -11.76 13.02
N ALA A 30 -11.60 -11.07 11.95
CA ALA A 30 -11.36 -11.68 10.65
C ALA A 30 -10.16 -12.63 10.74
N ALA A 31 -9.04 -12.19 11.32
CA ALA A 31 -7.82 -12.98 11.45
C ALA A 31 -8.03 -14.27 12.25
N GLU A 32 -8.77 -14.22 13.37
CA GLU A 32 -9.10 -15.40 14.16
C GLU A 32 -9.96 -16.42 13.40
N GLN A 33 -10.76 -15.98 12.44
CA GLN A 33 -11.68 -16.83 11.70
C GLN A 33 -11.07 -17.41 10.42
N LEU A 34 -9.94 -16.87 9.93
CA LEU A 34 -9.30 -17.30 8.68
C LEU A 34 -8.84 -18.77 8.73
N ASP A 35 -8.17 -19.18 9.82
CA ASP A 35 -7.64 -20.55 9.95
C ASP A 35 -8.77 -21.58 9.99
N ASP A 36 -9.82 -21.32 10.77
CA ASP A 36 -11.02 -22.15 10.88
C ASP A 36 -11.79 -22.25 9.55
N ASP A 37 -11.90 -21.13 8.83
CA ASP A 37 -12.59 -21.06 7.55
C ASP A 37 -11.79 -21.78 6.45
N GLU A 38 -10.46 -21.68 6.48
CA GLU A 38 -9.56 -22.42 5.59
C GLU A 38 -9.65 -23.93 5.83
N GLU A 39 -9.63 -24.37 7.09
CA GLU A 39 -9.82 -25.79 7.46
C GLU A 39 -11.17 -26.32 6.97
N LYS A 40 -12.26 -25.57 7.18
CA LYS A 40 -13.62 -25.94 6.71
C LYS A 40 -13.71 -25.97 5.19
N ALA A 41 -12.99 -25.11 4.47
CA ALA A 41 -12.96 -25.09 3.01
C ALA A 41 -12.19 -26.27 2.40
N LYS A 42 -11.25 -26.85 3.15
CA LYS A 42 -10.47 -28.04 2.81
C LYS A 42 -11.20 -29.35 3.11
N GLN A 43 -12.21 -29.34 3.98
CA GLN A 43 -13.02 -30.52 4.27
C GLN A 43 -13.75 -31.02 3.01
N MET A 44 -13.52 -32.28 2.69
CA MET A 44 -14.14 -32.99 1.57
C MET A 44 -15.50 -33.56 1.99
N CYS A 45 -16.47 -33.62 1.08
CA CYS A 45 -17.74 -34.31 1.34
C CYS A 45 -17.52 -35.82 1.62
N PHE A 46 -18.52 -36.52 2.18
CA PHE A 46 -18.53 -37.95 2.62
C PHE A 46 -18.05 -39.03 1.61
N VAL A 47 -17.51 -38.65 0.44
CA VAL A 47 -16.99 -39.55 -0.61
C VAL A 47 -15.62 -39.08 -1.16
N GLY A 48 -14.96 -38.10 -0.54
CA GLY A 48 -13.54 -37.79 -0.82
C GLY A 48 -13.21 -37.25 -2.22
N LEU A 49 -14.20 -36.82 -3.01
CA LEU A 49 -14.01 -36.44 -4.42
C LEU A 49 -14.42 -35.00 -4.76
N CYS A 50 -15.07 -34.28 -3.85
CA CYS A 50 -15.54 -32.91 -4.11
C CYS A 50 -15.29 -31.98 -2.91
N PRO A 51 -14.70 -30.79 -3.14
CA PRO A 51 -14.67 -29.73 -2.14
C PRO A 51 -16.09 -29.37 -1.69
N ASN A 52 -16.31 -29.10 -0.40
CA ASN A 52 -17.63 -28.79 0.14
C ASN A 52 -18.15 -27.43 -0.40
N PHE A 53 -18.94 -27.49 -1.48
CA PHE A 53 -19.48 -26.30 -2.17
C PHE A 53 -20.38 -25.45 -1.26
N LYS A 54 -21.12 -26.07 -0.34
CA LYS A 54 -21.98 -25.37 0.62
C LYS A 54 -21.14 -24.55 1.60
N SER A 55 -20.08 -25.13 2.15
CA SER A 55 -19.14 -24.39 3.02
C SER A 55 -18.46 -23.26 2.27
N ARG A 56 -17.93 -23.50 1.07
CA ARG A 56 -17.31 -22.45 0.24
C ARG A 56 -18.27 -21.30 -0.08
N TYR A 57 -19.53 -21.60 -0.37
CA TYR A 57 -20.55 -20.58 -0.61
C TYR A 57 -20.83 -19.74 0.65
N GLN A 58 -20.93 -20.37 1.82
CA GLN A 58 -21.12 -19.67 3.09
C GLN A 58 -19.93 -18.75 3.41
N LEU A 59 -18.70 -19.23 3.19
CA LEU A 59 -17.48 -18.44 3.36
C LEU A 59 -17.44 -17.25 2.40
N SER A 60 -17.79 -17.45 1.13
CA SER A 60 -17.87 -16.36 0.16
C SER A 60 -18.88 -15.27 0.57
N ARG A 61 -20.06 -15.67 1.07
CA ARG A 61 -21.07 -14.72 1.57
C ARG A 61 -20.65 -13.99 2.83
N LYS A 62 -19.80 -14.61 3.66
CA LYS A 62 -19.25 -13.99 4.87
C LYS A 62 -18.17 -12.97 4.52
N ALA A 63 -17.23 -13.35 3.66
CA ALA A 63 -16.21 -12.45 3.12
C ALA A 63 -16.82 -11.23 2.41
N GLU A 64 -17.90 -11.43 1.65
CA GLU A 64 -18.65 -10.33 1.01
C GLU A 64 -19.23 -9.33 2.04
N LYS A 65 -19.73 -9.81 3.18
CA LYS A 65 -20.24 -8.94 4.25
C LYS A 65 -19.12 -8.16 4.93
N GLU A 66 -18.01 -8.82 5.25
CA GLU A 66 -16.83 -8.17 5.84
C GLU A 66 -16.26 -7.11 4.90
N ALA A 67 -16.14 -7.41 3.60
CA ALA A 67 -15.71 -6.46 2.59
C ALA A 67 -16.65 -5.23 2.51
N ASN A 68 -17.96 -5.42 2.62
CA ASN A 68 -18.91 -4.31 2.67
C ASN A 68 -18.74 -3.46 3.94
N THR A 69 -18.54 -4.07 5.10
CA THR A 69 -18.27 -3.35 6.36
C THR A 69 -16.99 -2.53 6.27
N ILE A 70 -15.93 -3.09 5.68
CA ILE A 70 -14.66 -2.37 5.44
C ILE A 70 -14.90 -1.21 4.47
N ALA A 71 -15.66 -1.41 3.39
CA ALA A 71 -15.98 -0.36 2.43
C ALA A 71 -16.79 0.80 3.07
N GLU A 72 -17.70 0.52 4.02
CA GLU A 72 -18.39 1.56 4.79
C GLU A 72 -17.44 2.33 5.70
N LEU A 73 -16.55 1.64 6.42
CA LEU A 73 -15.54 2.28 7.27
C LEU A 73 -14.55 3.15 6.49
N LEU A 74 -14.24 2.79 5.24
CA LEU A 74 -13.42 3.59 4.33
C LEU A 74 -14.15 4.86 3.86
N LYS A 75 -15.47 4.80 3.63
CA LYS A 75 -16.27 5.99 3.33
C LYS A 75 -16.32 6.95 4.52
N ASP A 76 -16.47 6.43 5.73
CA ASP A 76 -16.41 7.23 6.95
C ASP A 76 -15.05 7.95 7.04
N LYS A 77 -13.94 7.24 6.80
CA LYS A 77 -12.57 7.80 6.77
C LYS A 77 -12.41 8.98 5.80
N ASP A 78 -13.00 8.89 4.61
CA ASP A 78 -12.93 9.98 3.62
C ASP A 78 -13.64 11.26 4.09
N GLU A 79 -14.66 11.15 4.95
CA GLU A 79 -15.28 12.31 5.60
C GLU A 79 -14.33 13.00 6.59
N PHE A 80 -13.45 12.25 7.26
CA PHE A 80 -12.40 12.82 8.13
C PHE A 80 -11.28 13.48 7.34
N ASN A 81 -10.84 12.84 6.24
CA ASN A 81 -9.79 13.36 5.35
C ASN A 81 -10.18 14.71 4.73
N ASN A 82 -11.46 14.94 4.43
CA ASN A 82 -11.96 16.21 3.91
C ASN A 82 -12.02 17.34 4.96
N ARG A 83 -11.94 17.03 6.26
CA ARG A 83 -12.05 18.03 7.35
C ARG A 83 -10.71 18.44 7.95
N VAL A 84 -9.63 17.75 7.60
CA VAL A 84 -8.27 18.12 7.97
C VAL A 84 -7.58 18.62 6.72
N SER A 85 -7.26 19.92 6.67
CA SER A 85 -6.20 20.39 5.78
C SER A 85 -5.01 19.47 6.03
N ARG A 86 -4.69 18.61 5.06
CA ARG A 86 -3.47 17.82 5.12
C ARG A 86 -2.37 18.81 5.44
N GLN A 87 -1.74 18.60 6.60
CA GLN A 87 -0.48 19.27 6.89
C GLN A 87 0.39 18.99 5.66
N PRO A 88 1.00 20.01 5.03
CA PRO A 88 1.87 19.77 3.89
C PRO A 88 2.84 18.69 4.31
N ALA A 89 3.04 17.68 3.46
CA ALA A 89 3.96 16.59 3.73
C ALA A 89 5.21 17.17 4.38
N VAL A 90 5.47 16.78 5.63
CA VAL A 90 6.72 17.10 6.32
C VAL A 90 7.79 16.65 5.35
N GLY A 91 8.51 17.63 4.79
CA GLY A 91 9.26 17.48 3.57
C GLY A 91 10.04 16.19 3.56
N GLY A 92 9.56 15.24 2.75
CA GLY A 92 10.34 14.08 2.35
C GLY A 92 11.65 14.67 1.85
N THR A 93 12.74 14.27 2.49
CA THR A 93 14.08 14.83 2.30
C THR A 93 14.26 15.12 0.82
N ALA A 94 14.22 16.41 0.46
CA ALA A 94 14.47 16.84 -0.89
C ALA A 94 15.85 16.26 -1.21
N THR A 95 15.89 15.19 -2.00
CA THR A 95 17.14 14.68 -2.54
C THR A 95 17.61 15.81 -3.43
N ARG A 96 18.48 16.63 -2.85
CA ARG A 96 19.15 17.72 -3.55
C ARG A 96 19.68 17.09 -4.84
N PRO A 97 19.43 17.67 -6.03
CA PRO A 97 20.01 17.14 -7.25
C PRO A 97 21.52 17.11 -7.01
N ASP A 98 22.05 15.90 -6.89
CA ASP A 98 23.46 15.70 -6.65
C ASP A 98 24.14 16.20 -7.91
N LYS A 99 24.94 17.26 -7.79
CA LYS A 99 25.57 17.95 -8.92
C LYS A 99 26.62 17.07 -9.63
N ASP A 100 26.83 15.85 -9.14
CA ASP A 100 27.83 14.90 -9.60
C ASP A 100 27.22 13.72 -10.37
N TYR A 101 25.99 13.85 -10.89
CA TYR A 101 25.43 12.80 -11.74
C TYR A 101 26.09 12.77 -13.11
N GLU A 102 27.05 11.85 -13.30
CA GLU A 102 27.48 11.44 -14.62
C GLU A 102 26.34 10.69 -15.32
N ALA A 103 25.84 11.28 -16.40
CA ALA A 103 24.97 10.61 -17.35
C ALA A 103 25.69 9.37 -17.89
N PHE A 104 25.22 8.18 -17.54
CA PHE A 104 25.84 6.94 -18.00
C PHE A 104 25.43 6.65 -19.44
N GLU A 105 26.18 7.20 -20.40
CA GLU A 105 25.93 6.99 -21.84
C GLU A 105 25.76 5.51 -22.20
N SER A 106 26.56 4.62 -21.60
CA SER A 106 26.48 3.17 -21.78
C SER A 106 25.13 2.56 -21.39
N ARG A 107 24.35 3.20 -20.51
CA ARG A 107 23.10 2.67 -19.93
C ARG A 107 21.86 3.46 -20.33
N LYS A 108 22.01 4.45 -21.21
CA LYS A 108 20.90 5.28 -21.73
C LYS A 108 19.76 4.43 -22.30
N GLY A 109 20.07 3.40 -23.09
CA GLY A 109 19.02 2.54 -23.66
C GLY A 109 18.22 1.74 -22.62
N ALA A 110 18.83 1.37 -21.49
CA ALA A 110 18.10 0.72 -20.39
C ALA A 110 17.26 1.73 -19.61
N PHE A 111 17.78 2.95 -19.43
CA PHE A 111 17.04 4.06 -18.82
C PHE A 111 15.79 4.42 -19.64
N ASP A 112 15.96 4.64 -20.95
CA ASP A 112 14.87 5.04 -21.85
C ASP A 112 13.76 3.99 -21.86
N ARG A 113 14.10 2.69 -21.91
CA ARG A 113 13.12 1.60 -21.84
C ARG A 113 12.34 1.57 -20.52
N VAL A 114 13.00 1.90 -19.41
CA VAL A 114 12.32 1.96 -18.11
C VAL A 114 11.39 3.18 -18.06
N MET A 115 11.80 4.33 -18.58
CA MET A 115 10.94 5.52 -18.68
C MET A 115 9.72 5.26 -19.57
N GLU A 116 9.91 4.64 -20.74
CA GLU A 116 8.81 4.25 -21.64
C GLU A 116 7.84 3.27 -20.94
N ALA A 117 8.38 2.28 -20.22
CA ALA A 117 7.56 1.34 -19.47
C ALA A 117 6.79 1.98 -18.30
N LEU A 118 7.25 3.11 -17.75
CA LEU A 118 6.51 3.85 -16.73
C LEU A 118 5.30 4.59 -17.28
N GLU A 119 5.27 4.91 -18.58
CA GLU A 119 4.13 5.56 -19.23
C GLU A 119 3.03 4.55 -19.63
N ASP A 120 3.32 3.25 -19.67
CA ASP A 120 2.35 2.21 -20.00
C ASP A 120 1.46 1.88 -18.79
N ALA A 121 0.20 2.32 -18.85
CA ALA A 121 -0.79 2.08 -17.81
C ALA A 121 -1.11 0.59 -17.55
N ASN A 122 -0.68 -0.33 -18.42
CA ASN A 122 -0.86 -1.77 -18.21
C ASN A 122 0.27 -2.40 -17.37
N LEU A 123 1.37 -1.68 -17.15
CA LEU A 123 2.52 -2.16 -16.39
C LEU A 123 2.51 -1.60 -14.97
N SER A 124 2.38 -2.47 -13.98
CA SER A 124 2.43 -2.09 -12.55
C SER A 124 3.78 -2.37 -11.89
N ILE A 125 4.62 -3.23 -12.48
CA ILE A 125 5.91 -3.66 -11.90
C ILE A 125 6.97 -3.73 -13.00
N ILE A 126 8.09 -3.05 -12.78
CA ILE A 126 9.27 -3.07 -13.68
C ILE A 126 10.47 -3.59 -12.89
N GLY A 127 11.05 -4.70 -13.34
CA GLY A 127 12.23 -5.30 -12.71
C GLY A 127 13.53 -4.95 -13.44
N VAL A 128 14.53 -4.43 -12.71
CA VAL A 128 15.89 -4.22 -13.23
C VAL A 128 16.84 -5.24 -12.62
N TYR A 129 17.31 -6.20 -13.43
CA TYR A 129 18.16 -7.32 -12.97
C TYR A 129 19.50 -7.37 -13.71
N GLY A 130 20.46 -8.14 -13.17
CA GLY A 130 21.80 -8.31 -13.74
C GLY A 130 22.87 -8.53 -12.67
N MET A 131 24.13 -8.71 -13.09
CA MET A 131 25.26 -8.93 -12.19
C MET A 131 25.44 -7.78 -11.17
N GLY A 132 25.99 -8.11 -10.00
CA GLY A 132 26.37 -7.12 -8.97
C GLY A 132 27.38 -6.09 -9.50
N GLY A 133 27.41 -4.89 -8.94
CA GLY A 133 28.36 -3.84 -9.32
C GLY A 133 28.05 -3.06 -10.61
N LEU A 134 27.09 -3.51 -11.44
CA LEU A 134 26.71 -2.83 -12.69
C LEU A 134 25.84 -1.57 -12.51
N GLY A 135 25.67 -1.10 -11.27
CA GLY A 135 24.98 0.14 -10.95
C GLY A 135 23.47 0.13 -11.22
N LYS A 136 22.78 -1.02 -11.11
CA LYS A 136 21.31 -1.12 -11.23
C LYS A 136 20.57 -0.16 -10.30
N THR A 137 20.97 -0.13 -9.03
CA THR A 137 20.42 0.81 -8.04
C THR A 137 20.67 2.28 -8.43
N ALA A 138 21.79 2.57 -9.07
CA ALA A 138 22.07 3.92 -9.57
C ALA A 138 21.16 4.30 -10.75
N LEU A 139 20.81 3.35 -11.63
CA LEU A 139 19.82 3.56 -12.68
C LEU A 139 18.43 3.85 -12.10
N VAL A 140 17.97 3.05 -11.13
CA VAL A 140 16.67 3.25 -10.47
C VAL A 140 16.60 4.60 -9.75
N LYS A 141 17.69 5.04 -9.09
CA LYS A 141 17.76 6.38 -8.48
C LYS A 141 17.52 7.51 -9.48
N GLN A 142 17.95 7.33 -10.72
CA GLN A 142 17.84 8.36 -11.76
C GLN A 142 16.46 8.38 -12.40
N VAL A 143 15.91 7.19 -12.64
CA VAL A 143 14.51 7.05 -13.04
C VAL A 143 13.61 7.70 -11.99
N ALA A 144 13.85 7.49 -10.70
CA ALA A 144 13.07 8.11 -9.63
C ALA A 144 13.15 9.65 -9.59
N ILE A 145 14.26 10.25 -10.07
CA ILE A 145 14.37 11.71 -10.19
C ILE A 145 13.48 12.21 -11.32
N GLN A 146 13.52 11.57 -12.49
CA GLN A 146 12.73 11.99 -13.66
C GLN A 146 11.24 11.61 -13.57
N ALA A 147 10.91 10.51 -12.89
CA ALA A 147 9.53 10.06 -12.70
C ALA A 147 8.67 11.07 -11.92
N LYS A 148 9.28 12.04 -11.22
CA LYS A 148 8.56 13.13 -10.54
C LYS A 148 7.75 14.02 -11.49
N ASP A 149 8.09 14.04 -12.78
CA ASP A 149 7.34 14.77 -13.79
C ASP A 149 6.16 13.94 -14.34
N LEU A 150 6.11 12.64 -14.04
CA LEU A 150 5.08 11.69 -14.50
C LEU A 150 4.09 11.28 -13.40
N PHE A 151 4.51 11.33 -12.13
CA PHE A 151 3.72 10.90 -10.98
C PHE A 151 3.65 11.97 -9.91
N ASP A 152 2.51 12.08 -9.23
CA ASP A 152 2.31 13.02 -8.11
C ASP A 152 3.29 12.76 -6.96
N GLU A 153 3.63 11.49 -6.72
CA GLU A 153 4.51 11.06 -5.63
C GLU A 153 5.44 9.91 -6.09
N VAL A 154 6.72 10.00 -5.74
CA VAL A 154 7.72 8.96 -6.02
C VAL A 154 8.48 8.63 -4.73
N VAL A 155 8.38 7.38 -4.28
CA VAL A 155 9.03 6.89 -3.06
C VAL A 155 10.11 5.88 -3.39
N MET A 156 11.33 6.10 -2.88
CA MET A 156 12.41 5.13 -2.94
C MET A 156 12.58 4.42 -1.60
N ALA A 157 12.48 3.10 -1.61
CA ALA A 157 12.77 2.25 -0.45
C ALA A 157 13.90 1.27 -0.77
N ALA A 158 14.80 1.06 0.18
CA ALA A 158 15.79 0.00 0.13
C ALA A 158 15.31 -1.14 1.02
N VAL A 159 15.11 -2.33 0.44
CA VAL A 159 14.76 -3.53 1.19
C VAL A 159 16.02 -4.38 1.31
N THR A 160 16.50 -4.53 2.54
CA THR A 160 17.58 -5.46 2.88
C THR A 160 16.99 -6.66 3.63
N HIS A 161 17.73 -7.77 3.69
CA HIS A 161 17.28 -8.96 4.42
C HIS A 161 17.14 -8.75 5.93
N ASN A 162 17.72 -7.67 6.47
CA ASN A 162 17.62 -7.31 7.87
C ASN A 162 16.47 -6.31 8.02
N PHE A 163 15.32 -6.81 8.46
CA PHE A 163 14.25 -5.95 8.97
C PHE A 163 14.70 -5.43 10.34
N ASP A 164 15.08 -4.16 10.43
CA ASP A 164 15.20 -3.49 11.71
C ASP A 164 13.78 -3.31 12.27
N ILE A 165 13.51 -4.01 13.39
CA ILE A 165 12.31 -3.87 14.23
C ILE A 165 12.48 -2.68 15.17
#